data_AF-A0A849V4B6-F1
#
_entry.id   AF-A0A849V4B6-F1
#
_cell.length_a   1.000
_cell.length_b   1.000
_cell.length_c   1.000
_cell.angle_alpha   90.00
_cell.angle_beta   90.00
_cell.angle_gamma   90.00
#
_symmetry.space_group_name_H-M   'P 1'
#
loop_
_entity.id
_entity.type
_entity.pdbx_description
1 polymer ?
#
loop_
_entity_poly.entity_id
_entity_poly.type
_entity_poly.pdbx_seq_one_letter_code
_entity_poly.pdbx_strand_id
1 'polypeptide(L)'
;MPIFVFLCFALALIVQTASSLQYMIVSDIFIYGGLAIAIATVIGNFFKRLPETLSYDIFASSTLLAWFAYWKPLFVKDSPIFFFFPVYFALMVAFVTLFFIEQRHRIDRDSLKSMQGIVDSSVVDPWLIMTFVLVTLYFEDHFLQFPVMMTLLIMRYTLSGCLKSK
;
A
#
# COMPACT_ATOMS: atom_id res chain seq x y z
N MET A 1 5.28 -7.68 1.82
CA MET A 1 3.83 -7.53 1.63
C MET A 1 3.34 -8.46 0.51
N PRO A 2 3.44 -9.79 0.68
CA PRO A 2 3.09 -10.75 -0.37
C PRO A 2 1.61 -10.71 -0.76
N ILE A 3 0.69 -10.49 0.18
CA ILE A 3 -0.76 -10.50 -0.11
C ILE A 3 -1.10 -9.32 -1.03
N PHE A 4 -0.59 -8.14 -0.69
CA PHE A 4 -0.77 -6.94 -1.48
C PHE A 4 -0.21 -7.08 -2.90
N VAL A 5 0.98 -7.66 -3.06
CA VAL A 5 1.59 -7.90 -4.38
C VAL A 5 0.74 -8.88 -5.20
N PHE A 6 0.26 -9.97 -4.59
CA PHE A 6 -0.63 -10.90 -5.26
C PHE A 6 -1.92 -10.22 -5.73
N LEU A 7 -2.55 -9.41 -4.87
CA LEU A 7 -3.76 -8.65 -5.22
C LEU A 7 -3.51 -7.63 -6.33
N CYS A 8 -2.36 -6.97 -6.34
CA CYS A 8 -1.98 -6.05 -7.40
C CYS A 8 -1.97 -6.74 -8.78
N PHE A 9 -1.31 -7.90 -8.88
CA PHE A 9 -1.30 -8.67 -10.12
C PHE A 9 -2.66 -9.25 -10.47
N ALA A 10 -3.42 -9.75 -9.48
CA ALA A 10 -4.77 -10.25 -9.68
C ALA A 10 -5.68 -9.16 -10.28
N LEU A 11 -5.67 -7.94 -9.73
CA LEU A 11 -6.43 -6.82 -10.25
C LEU A 11 -5.98 -6.42 -11.66
N ALA A 12 -4.67 -6.33 -11.90
CA ALA A 12 -4.14 -6.02 -13.23
C ALA A 12 -4.60 -7.05 -14.28
N LEU A 13 -4.57 -8.34 -13.96
CA LEU A 13 -5.07 -9.41 -14.85
C LEU A 13 -6.58 -9.33 -15.06
N ILE A 14 -7.35 -9.06 -14.01
CA ILE A 14 -8.81 -8.89 -14.09
C ILE A 14 -9.18 -7.72 -15.01
N VAL A 15 -8.45 -6.60 -14.91
CA VAL A 15 -8.62 -5.44 -15.79
C VAL A 15 -8.25 -5.78 -17.23
N GLN A 16 -7.07 -6.37 -17.44
CA GLN A 16 -6.56 -6.71 -18.77
C GLN A 16 -7.48 -7.69 -19.53
N THR A 17 -8.10 -8.63 -18.83
CA THR A 17 -8.97 -9.66 -19.41
C THR A 17 -10.43 -9.22 -19.55
N ALA A 18 -10.77 -7.98 -19.13
CA ALA A 18 -12.15 -7.50 -19.07
C ALA A 18 -13.11 -8.48 -18.36
N SER A 19 -12.62 -9.19 -17.34
CA SER A 19 -13.34 -10.26 -16.67
C SER A 19 -14.61 -9.77 -15.97
N SER A 20 -15.66 -10.61 -15.96
CA SER A 20 -16.91 -10.35 -15.23
C SER A 20 -16.71 -10.20 -13.71
N LEU A 21 -15.58 -10.68 -13.17
CA LEU A 21 -15.19 -10.47 -11.78
C LEU A 21 -15.07 -9.00 -11.40
N GLN A 22 -14.82 -8.10 -12.37
CA GLN A 22 -14.81 -6.66 -12.12
C GLN A 22 -16.12 -6.18 -11.49
N TYR A 23 -17.26 -6.67 -11.98
CA TYR A 23 -18.57 -6.28 -11.43
C TYR A 23 -18.77 -6.72 -9.98
N MET A 24 -18.18 -7.85 -9.59
CA MET A 24 -18.21 -8.32 -8.21
C MET A 24 -17.33 -7.44 -7.30
N ILE A 25 -16.14 -7.07 -7.76
CA ILE A 25 -15.19 -6.26 -6.99
C ILE A 25 -15.69 -4.82 -6.83
N VAL A 26 -16.43 -4.28 -7.80
CA VAL A 26 -17.02 -2.93 -7.74
C VAL A 26 -18.22 -2.84 -6.78
N SER A 27 -18.61 -3.95 -6.13
CA SER A 27 -19.70 -3.92 -5.16
C SER A 27 -19.34 -3.16 -3.87
N ASP A 28 -20.37 -2.59 -3.24
CA ASP A 28 -20.31 -1.88 -1.96
C ASP A 28 -19.61 -2.69 -0.85
N ILE A 29 -19.68 -4.02 -0.92
CA ILE A 29 -19.02 -4.94 0.02
C ILE A 29 -17.51 -4.70 0.04
N PHE A 30 -16.87 -4.50 -1.12
CA PHE A 30 -15.43 -4.25 -1.20
C PHE A 30 -15.05 -2.82 -0.80
N ILE A 31 -15.95 -1.85 -1.02
CA ILE A 31 -15.77 -0.47 -0.55
C ILE A 31 -15.79 -0.45 0.98
N TYR A 32 -16.92 -0.81 1.58
CA TYR A 32 -17.10 -0.72 3.02
C TYR A 32 -16.28 -1.74 3.78
N GLY A 33 -16.16 -2.97 3.27
CA GLY A 33 -15.31 -4.00 3.86
C GLY A 33 -13.83 -3.64 3.80
N GLY A 34 -13.36 -3.13 2.65
CA GLY A 34 -11.97 -2.67 2.49
C GLY A 34 -11.65 -1.49 3.41
N LEU A 35 -12.54 -0.49 3.48
CA LEU A 35 -12.40 0.65 4.38
C LEU A 35 -12.44 0.23 5.86
N ALA A 36 -13.37 -0.62 6.26
CA ALA A 36 -13.48 -1.10 7.63
C ALA A 36 -12.20 -1.83 8.09
N ILE A 37 -11.67 -2.72 7.24
CA ILE A 37 -10.41 -3.41 7.52
C ILE A 37 -9.24 -2.42 7.57
N ALA A 38 -9.18 -1.46 6.65
CA ALA A 38 -8.11 -0.46 6.63
C ALA A 38 -8.12 0.41 7.89
N ILE A 39 -9.29 0.92 8.29
CA ILE A 39 -9.47 1.71 9.52
C ILE A 39 -9.13 0.88 10.76
N ALA A 40 -9.61 -0.37 10.84
CA ALA A 40 -9.27 -1.27 11.94
C ALA A 40 -7.75 -1.50 12.02
N THR A 41 -7.06 -1.57 10.88
CA THR A 41 -5.61 -1.73 10.82
C THR A 41 -4.87 -0.47 11.27
N VAL A 42 -5.35 0.73 10.89
CA VAL A 42 -4.82 2.01 11.40
C VAL A 42 -4.93 2.08 12.92
N ILE A 43 -6.12 1.76 13.46
CA ILE A 43 -6.37 1.75 14.90
C ILE A 43 -5.48 0.72 15.60
N GLY A 44 -5.38 -0.49 15.03
CA GLY A 44 -4.52 -1.55 15.55
C GLY A 44 -3.04 -1.18 15.56
N ASN A 45 -2.57 -0.45 14.53
CA ASN A 45 -1.21 0.07 14.46
C ASN A 45 -0.97 1.19 15.48
N PHE A 46 -1.92 2.12 15.63
CA PHE A 46 -1.87 3.20 16.62
C PHE A 46 -1.74 2.66 18.06
N PHE A 47 -2.51 1.62 18.41
CA PHE A 47 -2.42 0.95 19.70
C PHE A 47 -1.27 -0.09 19.80
N LYS A 48 -0.43 -0.21 18.76
CA LYS A 48 0.68 -1.18 18.66
C LYS A 48 0.25 -2.63 18.93
N ARG A 49 -1.00 -2.98 18.56
CA ARG A 49 -1.60 -4.30 18.80
C ARG A 49 -1.40 -5.29 17.64
N LEU A 50 -0.88 -4.84 16.51
CA LEU A 50 -0.64 -5.67 15.34
C LEU A 50 0.86 -5.80 15.03
N PRO A 51 1.34 -6.98 14.61
CA PRO A 51 2.66 -7.10 14.04
C PRO A 51 2.81 -6.14 12.87
N GLU A 52 3.88 -5.33 12.86
CA GLU A 52 4.05 -4.29 11.84
C GLU A 52 3.95 -4.87 10.43
N THR A 53 4.66 -5.96 10.15
CA THR A 53 4.68 -6.59 8.81
C THR A 53 3.29 -6.97 8.31
N LEU A 54 2.46 -7.50 9.19
CA LEU A 54 1.08 -7.88 8.89
C LEU A 54 0.20 -6.63 8.71
N SER A 55 0.38 -5.61 9.55
CA SER A 55 -0.41 -4.37 9.47
C SER A 55 -0.23 -3.65 8.13
N TYR A 56 1.00 -3.55 7.60
CA TYR A 56 1.22 -2.95 6.29
C TYR A 56 0.56 -3.75 5.17
N ASP A 57 0.73 -5.08 5.17
CA ASP A 57 0.21 -5.94 4.10
C ASP A 57 -1.33 -5.93 4.07
N ILE A 58 -1.96 -6.08 5.23
CA ILE A 58 -3.43 -6.02 5.37
C ILE A 58 -3.95 -4.64 4.97
N PHE A 59 -3.36 -3.56 5.50
CA PHE A 59 -3.79 -2.20 5.21
C PHE A 59 -3.69 -1.88 3.71
N ALA A 60 -2.55 -2.18 3.08
CA ALA A 60 -2.35 -1.91 1.66
C ALA A 60 -3.30 -2.74 0.80
N SER A 61 -3.51 -4.01 1.15
CA SER A 61 -4.44 -4.91 0.47
C SER A 61 -5.88 -4.43 0.54
N SER A 62 -6.36 -4.08 1.74
CA SER A 62 -7.74 -3.65 1.93
C SER A 62 -7.99 -2.28 1.30
N THR A 63 -7.03 -1.37 1.38
CA THR A 63 -7.08 -0.05 0.74
C THR A 63 -7.07 -0.18 -0.78
N LEU A 64 -6.28 -1.09 -1.36
CA LEU A 64 -6.27 -1.34 -2.81
C LEU A 64 -7.64 -1.82 -3.32
N LEU A 65 -8.28 -2.72 -2.57
CA LEU A 65 -9.62 -3.20 -2.91
C LEU A 65 -10.66 -2.09 -2.78
N ALA A 66 -10.61 -1.31 -1.68
CA ALA A 66 -11.50 -0.17 -1.49
C ALA A 66 -11.32 0.88 -2.60
N TRP A 67 -10.06 1.22 -2.94
CA TRP A 67 -9.70 2.12 -4.04
C TRP A 67 -10.29 1.64 -5.36
N PHE A 68 -10.06 0.37 -5.71
CA PHE A 68 -10.54 -0.19 -6.97
C PHE A 68 -12.06 -0.15 -7.02
N ALA A 69 -12.72 -0.63 -5.97
CA ALA A 69 -14.18 -0.68 -5.91
C ALA A 69 -14.82 0.72 -5.96
N TYR A 70 -14.22 1.68 -5.25
CA TYR A 70 -14.75 3.05 -5.15
C TYR A 70 -14.50 3.87 -6.42
N TRP A 71 -13.28 3.83 -6.99
CA TRP A 71 -12.94 4.67 -8.14
C TRP A 71 -13.36 4.07 -9.48
N LYS A 72 -13.37 2.74 -9.65
CA LYS A 72 -13.71 2.12 -10.95
C LYS A 72 -15.03 2.60 -11.58
N PRO A 73 -16.14 2.80 -10.83
CA PRO A 73 -17.38 3.31 -11.41
C PRO A 73 -17.37 4.82 -11.68
N LEU A 74 -16.48 5.59 -11.03
CA LEU A 74 -16.38 7.05 -11.17
C LEU A 74 -15.55 7.47 -12.39
N PHE A 75 -14.57 6.65 -12.77
CA PHE A 75 -13.70 6.91 -13.91
C PHE A 75 -14.25 6.30 -15.21
N VAL A 76 -13.77 6.81 -16.35
CA VAL A 76 -14.07 6.26 -17.67
C VAL A 76 -13.73 4.76 -17.71
N LYS A 77 -14.57 3.97 -18.38
CA LYS A 77 -14.52 2.49 -18.37
C LYS A 77 -13.13 1.92 -18.62
N ASP A 78 -12.38 2.51 -19.55
CA ASP A 78 -11.06 2.05 -19.99
C ASP A 78 -9.91 2.90 -19.41
N SER A 79 -10.15 3.55 -18.27
CA SER A 79 -9.12 4.36 -17.62
C SER A 79 -7.90 3.48 -17.28
N PRO A 80 -6.71 3.85 -17.75
CA PRO A 80 -5.53 3.00 -17.68
C PRO A 80 -4.99 2.86 -16.24
N ILE A 81 -5.40 3.74 -15.33
CA ILE A 81 -4.93 3.76 -13.93
C ILE A 81 -5.24 2.45 -13.19
N PHE A 82 -6.34 1.77 -13.52
CA PHE A 82 -6.74 0.51 -12.89
C PHE A 82 -5.85 -0.68 -13.26
N PHE A 83 -5.09 -0.56 -14.35
CA PHE A 83 -4.05 -1.52 -14.71
C PHE A 83 -2.68 -1.05 -14.21
N PHE A 84 -2.29 0.20 -14.51
CA PHE A 84 -0.93 0.66 -14.26
C PHE A 84 -0.62 0.88 -12.78
N PHE A 85 -1.57 1.36 -11.95
CA PHE A 85 -1.28 1.59 -10.53
C PHE A 85 -1.02 0.28 -9.77
N PRO A 86 -1.84 -0.78 -9.89
CA PRO A 86 -1.52 -2.07 -9.29
C PRO A 86 -0.17 -2.63 -9.75
N VAL A 87 0.13 -2.60 -11.05
CA VAL A 87 1.42 -3.05 -11.58
C VAL A 87 2.57 -2.23 -11.00
N TYR A 88 2.43 -0.91 -10.99
CA TYR A 88 3.39 0.01 -10.38
C TYR A 88 3.63 -0.32 -8.90
N PHE A 89 2.58 -0.55 -8.11
CA PHE A 89 2.74 -0.89 -6.69
C PHE A 89 3.47 -2.22 -6.48
N ALA A 90 3.13 -3.25 -7.26
CA ALA A 90 3.81 -4.54 -7.20
C ALA A 90 5.30 -4.40 -7.53
N LEU A 91 5.62 -3.65 -8.59
CA LEU A 91 7.00 -3.35 -8.98
C LEU A 91 7.72 -2.53 -7.92
N MET A 92 7.07 -1.53 -7.33
CA MET A 92 7.66 -0.73 -6.26
C MET A 92 7.98 -1.60 -5.05
N VAL A 93 7.06 -2.45 -4.58
CA VAL A 93 7.33 -3.38 -3.47
C VAL A 93 8.52 -4.29 -3.79
N ALA A 94 8.56 -4.87 -4.99
CA ALA A 94 9.67 -5.72 -5.40
C ALA A 94 10.98 -4.94 -5.43
N PHE A 95 10.99 -3.77 -6.08
CA PHE A 95 12.15 -2.89 -6.18
C PHE A 95 12.69 -2.51 -4.80
N VAL A 96 11.85 -1.99 -3.90
CA VAL A 96 12.34 -1.56 -2.59
C VAL A 96 12.79 -2.75 -1.74
N THR A 97 12.14 -3.91 -1.85
CA THR A 97 12.53 -5.12 -1.10
C THR A 97 13.92 -5.58 -1.55
N LEU A 98 14.16 -5.70 -2.86
CA LEU A 98 15.45 -6.12 -3.41
C LEU A 98 16.56 -5.12 -3.08
N PHE A 99 16.31 -3.82 -3.24
CA PHE A 99 17.36 -2.81 -3.05
C PHE A 99 17.70 -2.54 -1.57
N PHE A 100 16.72 -2.56 -0.66
CA PHE A 100 16.98 -2.19 0.74
C PHE A 100 17.14 -3.40 1.66
N ILE A 101 16.33 -4.44 1.50
CA ILE A 101 16.36 -5.59 2.42
C ILE A 101 17.48 -6.55 2.04
N GLU A 102 17.58 -6.94 0.76
CA GLU A 102 18.61 -7.90 0.34
C GLU A 102 20.03 -7.29 0.34
N GLN A 103 20.15 -6.00 -0.01
CA GLN A 103 21.44 -5.31 0.00
C GLN A 103 21.81 -4.67 1.33
N ARG A 104 21.07 -4.93 2.42
CA ARG A 104 21.38 -4.40 3.76
C ARG A 104 22.85 -4.59 4.16
N HIS A 105 23.43 -5.74 3.83
CA HIS A 105 24.83 -6.07 4.13
C HIS A 105 25.86 -5.12 3.47
N ARG A 106 25.44 -4.35 2.45
CA ARG A 106 26.27 -3.36 1.75
C ARG A 106 26.10 -1.95 2.28
N ILE A 107 25.10 -1.71 3.13
CA ILE A 107 24.84 -0.41 3.74
C ILE A 107 25.81 -0.21 4.89
N ASP A 108 26.53 0.91 4.90
CA ASP A 108 27.46 1.25 5.97
C ASP A 108 26.71 1.55 7.29
N ARG A 109 27.43 1.48 8.40
CA ARG A 109 26.85 1.65 9.74
C ARG A 109 26.32 3.07 9.98
N ASP A 110 26.95 4.08 9.38
CA ASP A 110 26.54 5.47 9.59
C ASP A 110 25.24 5.75 8.84
N SER A 111 25.10 5.26 7.61
CA SER A 111 23.85 5.25 6.84
C SER A 111 22.73 4.52 7.57
N LEU A 112 22.99 3.34 8.16
CA LEU A 112 22.00 2.62 8.97
C LEU A 112 21.55 3.44 10.19
N LYS A 113 22.48 4.12 10.87
CA LYS A 113 22.17 4.97 12.02
C LYS A 113 21.32 6.18 11.62
N SER A 114 21.62 6.80 10.48
CA SER A 114 20.80 7.88 9.92
C SER A 114 19.40 7.40 9.54
N MET A 115 19.28 6.23 8.90
CA MET A 115 17.99 5.59 8.59
C MET A 115 17.18 5.31 9.85
N GLN A 116 17.82 4.85 10.91
CA GLN A 116 17.17 4.62 12.20
C GLN A 116 16.66 5.92 12.82
N GLY A 117 17.45 7.00 12.78
CA GLY A 117 17.01 8.32 13.24
C GLY A 117 15.77 8.85 12.50
N ILE A 118 15.64 8.55 11.21
CA ILE A 118 14.44 8.91 10.42
C ILE A 118 13.23 8.07 10.85
N VAL A 119 13.40 6.77 11.05
CA VAL A 119 12.32 5.85 11.48
C VAL A 119 11.82 6.15 12.89
N ASP A 120 12.73 6.56 13.77
CA ASP A 120 12.41 6.91 15.16
C ASP A 120 11.79 8.31 15.30
N SER A 121 11.81 9.12 14.23
CA SER A 121 11.14 10.41 14.22
C SER A 121 9.61 10.25 14.06
N SER A 122 8.84 11.00 14.84
CA SER A 122 7.37 10.97 14.81
C SER A 122 6.75 11.41 13.48
N VAL A 123 7.54 12.07 12.62
CA VAL A 123 7.11 12.52 11.29
C VAL A 123 6.84 11.33 10.37
N VAL A 124 7.49 10.19 10.61
CA VAL A 124 7.36 8.98 9.78
C VAL A 124 6.61 7.87 10.53
N ASP A 125 5.69 8.26 11.41
CA ASP A 125 4.85 7.29 12.11
C ASP A 125 3.96 6.52 11.12
N PRO A 126 3.93 5.18 11.19
CA PRO A 126 3.19 4.35 10.24
C PRO A 126 1.70 4.70 10.14
N TRP A 127 1.06 4.93 11.29
CA TRP A 127 -0.37 5.23 11.36
C TRP A 127 -0.70 6.57 10.68
N LEU A 128 0.17 7.58 10.76
CA LEU A 128 -0.02 8.86 10.08
C LEU A 128 -0.05 8.66 8.56
N ILE A 129 0.92 7.93 8.02
CA ILE A 129 1.00 7.65 6.58
C ILE A 129 -0.24 6.86 6.14
N MET A 130 -0.65 5.85 6.90
CA MET A 130 -1.86 5.07 6.61
C MET A 130 -3.12 5.96 6.63
N THR A 131 -3.25 6.87 7.59
CA THR A 131 -4.36 7.84 7.61
C THR A 131 -4.35 8.73 6.39
N PHE A 132 -3.18 9.24 5.97
CA PHE A 132 -3.09 10.03 4.74
C PHE A 132 -3.49 9.24 3.50
N VAL A 133 -3.08 7.97 3.37
CA VAL A 133 -3.52 7.09 2.29
C VAL A 133 -5.06 7.01 2.24
N LEU A 134 -5.73 6.82 3.38
CA LEU A 134 -7.20 6.79 3.42
C LEU A 134 -7.83 8.12 2.98
N VAL A 135 -7.27 9.24 3.42
CA VAL A 135 -7.74 10.58 3.02
C VAL A 135 -7.62 10.77 1.51
N THR A 136 -6.56 10.26 0.87
CA THR A 136 -6.40 10.37 -0.60
C THR A 136 -7.45 9.62 -1.39
N LEU A 137 -8.13 8.62 -0.82
CA LEU A 137 -9.23 7.92 -1.50
C LEU A 137 -10.42 8.84 -1.80
N TYR A 138 -10.61 9.90 -1.00
CA TYR A 138 -11.70 10.87 -1.17
C TYR A 138 -11.43 11.89 -2.29
N PHE A 139 -10.17 12.07 -2.71
CA PHE A 139 -9.77 13.11 -3.67
C PHE A 139 -9.52 12.55 -5.07
N GLU A 140 -10.58 12.11 -5.75
CA GLU A 140 -10.51 11.60 -7.13
C GLU A 140 -9.93 12.60 -8.15
N ASP A 141 -10.22 13.90 -8.00
CA ASP A 141 -9.64 14.96 -8.84
C ASP A 141 -8.11 15.05 -8.75
N HIS A 142 -7.56 14.58 -7.62
CA HIS A 142 -6.12 14.53 -7.37
C HIS A 142 -5.64 13.08 -7.34
N PHE A 143 -6.04 12.29 -8.34
CA PHE A 143 -5.84 10.84 -8.40
C PHE A 143 -4.39 10.37 -8.19
N LEU A 144 -3.38 11.22 -8.44
CA LEU A 144 -1.96 10.94 -8.20
C LEU A 144 -1.57 10.94 -6.72
N GLN A 145 -2.35 11.56 -5.83
CA GLN A 145 -2.06 11.56 -4.40
C GLN A 145 -2.09 10.15 -3.81
N PHE A 146 -3.04 9.32 -4.26
CA PHE A 146 -3.16 7.93 -3.81
C PHE A 146 -1.90 7.09 -4.08
N PRO A 147 -1.41 6.95 -5.33
CA PRO A 147 -0.19 6.18 -5.59
C PRO A 147 1.05 6.77 -4.94
N VAL A 148 1.14 8.10 -4.78
CA VAL A 148 2.24 8.74 -4.06
C VAL A 148 2.25 8.32 -2.59
N MET A 149 1.12 8.40 -1.90
CA MET A 149 1.01 8.02 -0.49
C MET A 149 1.22 6.51 -0.29
N MET A 150 0.69 5.67 -1.19
CA MET A 150 0.97 4.23 -1.19
C MET A 150 2.46 3.95 -1.36
N THR A 151 3.17 4.70 -2.21
CA THR A 151 4.61 4.56 -2.38
C THR A 151 5.37 4.92 -1.10
N LEU A 152 5.00 6.02 -0.44
CA LEU A 152 5.59 6.40 0.85
C LEU A 152 5.37 5.32 1.91
N LEU A 153 4.18 4.72 1.95
CA LEU A 153 3.87 3.60 2.84
C LEU A 153 4.76 2.38 2.56
N ILE A 154 4.92 2.02 1.28
CA ILE A 154 5.79 0.91 0.83
C ILE A 154 7.26 1.18 1.22
N MET A 155 7.77 2.39 0.99
CA MET A 155 9.13 2.76 1.41
C MET A 155 9.30 2.64 2.92
N ARG A 156 8.33 3.11 3.70
CA ARG A 156 8.36 3.06 5.17
C ARG A 156 8.32 1.62 5.70
N TYR A 157 7.51 0.75 5.10
CA TYR A 157 7.50 -0.68 5.40
C TYR A 157 8.89 -1.29 5.22
N THR A 158 9.50 -1.04 4.06
CA THR A 158 10.81 -1.59 3.71
C THR A 158 11.93 -1.05 4.61
N LEU A 159 11.89 0.24 4.95
CA LEU A 159 12.84 0.85 5.88
C LEU A 159 12.76 0.18 7.27
N SER A 160 11.54 -0.09 7.76
CA SER A 160 11.34 -0.85 9.00
C SER A 160 11.91 -2.27 8.89
N GLY A 161 11.66 -2.95 7.76
CA GLY A 161 12.17 -4.29 7.49
C GLY A 161 13.70 -4.36 7.44
N CYS A 162 14.35 -3.39 6.80
CA CYS A 162 15.80 -3.26 6.70
C CYS A 162 16.45 -3.09 8.07
N LEU A 163 15.86 -2.31 8.97
CA LEU A 163 16.38 -2.11 10.33
C LEU A 163 16.20 -3.36 11.22
N LYS A 164 15.17 -4.17 10.96
CA LYS A 164 14.84 -5.38 11.75
C LYS A 164 15.51 -6.66 11.29
N SER A 165 15.84 -6.78 10.00
CA SER A 165 16.63 -7.88 9.47
C SER A 165 17.99 -7.86 10.21
N LYS A 166 18.33 -8.91 10.96
CA LYS A 166 19.62 -9.01 11.67
C LYS A 166 20.60 -9.79 10.83
#